data_AF-A0A2N1V439-F1
#
_entry.id   AF-A0A2N1V439-F1
#
_cell.length_a   1.000
_cell.length_b   1.000
_cell.length_c   1.000
_cell.angle_alpha   90.00
_cell.angle_beta   90.00
_cell.angle_gamma   90.00
#
_symmetry.space_group_name_H-M   'P 1'
#
loop_
_entity.id
_entity.type
_entity.pdbx_description
1 polymer ?
#
loop_
_entity_poly.entity_id
_entity_poly.type
_entity_poly.pdbx_seq_one_letter_code
_entity_poly.pdbx_strand_id
1 'polypeptide(L)'
;MKNFIVIAIFLLFSVGLSAQNVDELTLSPRKTMETHLKYLQKDNYKPEIAATTLNIENNGDKHSQELAIKLKKILDARGLFVIIEDIPDSPNYKDKTQNKFIFTPFKSVPEIYLRKIDKNWLYSKETVENITDLYSETFPMESLGFKEHIPDSMKSRVMGMAIWKYVGFLIFIIIALIVYKFVSWIIGYFLVKVLRKVLKNSPVIVKYIDPISNPISFLIVISMLSAFLPLLEIPISINVWVANIVKALFPITITLIVYRSSDLIADFYSVLASKTETTVDDQLIPLVQKVIKIIIVILGLLYVLSVMGVEITPLLAGASVG
;
A
#
# COMPACT_ATOMS: atom_id res chain seq x y z
N MET A 1 -55.85 26.95 19.08
CA MET A 1 -55.66 26.80 17.62
C MET A 1 -54.29 27.29 17.12
N LYS A 2 -53.72 28.40 17.63
CA LYS A 2 -52.36 28.87 17.24
C LYS A 2 -51.23 27.86 17.52
N ASN A 3 -51.30 27.09 18.61
CA ASN A 3 -50.24 26.14 18.97
C ASN A 3 -50.26 24.84 18.13
N PHE A 4 -51.36 24.54 17.43
CA PHE A 4 -51.47 23.34 16.58
C PHE A 4 -50.85 23.58 15.19
N ILE A 5 -50.90 24.83 14.70
CA ILE A 5 -50.33 25.22 13.40
C ILE A 5 -48.79 25.26 13.47
N VAL A 6 -48.21 25.65 14.61
CA VAL A 6 -46.75 25.67 14.79
C VAL A 6 -46.16 24.25 14.85
N ILE A 7 -46.87 23.29 15.46
CA ILE A 7 -46.45 21.88 15.49
C ILE A 7 -46.57 21.23 14.10
N ALA A 8 -47.60 21.58 13.32
CA ALA A 8 -47.75 21.10 11.94
C ALA A 8 -46.68 21.66 10.98
N ILE A 9 -46.26 22.92 11.17
CA ILE A 9 -45.17 23.53 10.38
C ILE A 9 -43.81 22.96 10.77
N PHE A 10 -43.59 22.61 12.04
CA PHE A 10 -42.36 21.95 12.47
C PHE A 10 -42.29 20.49 11.97
N LEU A 11 -43.42 19.78 11.93
CA LEU A 11 -43.52 18.45 11.34
C LEU A 11 -43.32 18.46 9.82
N LEU A 12 -43.81 19.48 9.11
CA LEU A 12 -43.56 19.64 7.67
C LEU A 12 -42.12 20.04 7.35
N PHE A 13 -41.42 20.75 8.25
CA PHE A 13 -39.99 21.05 8.09
C PHE A 13 -39.08 19.84 8.37
N SER A 14 -39.49 18.89 9.22
CA SER A 14 -38.73 17.66 9.47
C SER A 14 -38.82 16.62 8.34
N VAL A 15 -39.81 16.72 7.45
CA VAL A 15 -40.00 15.76 6.34
C VAL A 15 -39.23 16.15 5.08
N GLY A 16 -38.69 17.38 4.99
CA GLY A 16 -37.96 17.87 3.82
C GLY A 16 -36.47 17.52 3.73
N LEU A 17 -35.90 16.83 4.73
CA LEU A 17 -34.45 16.55 4.81
C LEU A 17 -34.02 15.13 4.43
N SER A 18 -34.96 14.26 4.05
CA SER A 18 -34.68 12.86 3.71
C SER A 18 -35.30 12.45 2.37
N ALA A 19 -34.76 12.98 1.27
CA ALA A 19 -34.82 12.35 -0.05
C ALA A 19 -33.87 13.09 -1.01
N GLN A 20 -32.55 13.00 -0.80
CA GLN A 20 -31.67 13.18 -1.96
C GLN A 20 -31.94 12.02 -2.90
N ASN A 21 -32.29 12.34 -4.15
CA ASN A 21 -32.62 11.33 -5.15
C ASN A 21 -31.36 10.48 -5.39
N VAL A 22 -31.41 9.18 -5.07
CA VAL A 22 -30.27 8.25 -5.17
C VAL A 22 -29.67 8.25 -6.57
N ASP A 23 -30.53 8.42 -7.58
CA ASP A 23 -30.12 8.57 -8.98
C ASP A 23 -29.17 9.76 -9.14
N GLU A 24 -29.45 10.92 -8.52
CA GLU A 24 -28.62 12.12 -8.63
C GLU A 24 -27.23 11.94 -8.01
N LEU A 25 -27.14 11.15 -6.94
CA LEU A 25 -25.90 10.85 -6.21
C LEU A 25 -24.96 9.90 -6.95
N THR A 26 -25.48 9.15 -7.93
CA THR A 26 -24.75 8.10 -8.64
C THR A 26 -24.72 8.31 -10.16
N LEU A 27 -25.07 9.50 -10.67
CA LEU A 27 -25.14 9.78 -12.11
C LEU A 27 -23.81 9.63 -12.87
N SER A 28 -22.67 9.80 -12.20
CA SER A 28 -21.35 9.76 -12.81
C SER A 28 -20.36 8.97 -11.94
N PRO A 29 -19.25 8.49 -12.50
CA PRO A 29 -18.18 7.88 -11.70
C PRO A 29 -17.72 8.79 -10.56
N ARG A 30 -17.57 10.10 -10.84
CA ARG A 30 -17.17 11.11 -9.86
C ARG A 30 -18.16 11.20 -8.71
N LYS A 31 -19.44 11.43 -9.01
CA LYS A 31 -20.49 11.57 -7.99
C LYS A 31 -20.64 10.32 -7.12
N THR A 32 -20.47 9.14 -7.72
CA THR A 32 -20.53 7.87 -7.00
C THR A 32 -19.42 7.76 -5.96
N MET A 33 -18.17 8.03 -6.34
CA MET A 33 -17.05 7.98 -5.40
C MET A 33 -17.12 9.11 -4.37
N GLU A 34 -17.53 10.31 -4.78
CA GLU A 34 -17.75 11.42 -3.86
C GLU A 34 -18.80 11.06 -2.80
N THR A 35 -19.95 10.54 -3.22
CA THR A 35 -21.03 10.09 -2.32
C THR A 35 -20.51 9.05 -1.34
N HIS A 36 -19.84 8.00 -1.84
CA HIS A 36 -19.29 6.94 -1.00
C HIS A 36 -18.35 7.50 0.08
N LEU A 37 -17.39 8.34 -0.31
CA LEU A 37 -16.36 8.82 0.60
C LEU A 37 -16.85 9.91 1.55
N LYS A 38 -17.69 10.82 1.06
CA LYS A 38 -18.22 11.97 1.82
C LYS A 38 -19.13 11.53 2.96
N TYR A 39 -19.99 10.54 2.71
CA TYR A 39 -20.93 10.06 3.73
C TYR A 39 -20.33 9.08 4.75
N LEU A 40 -19.04 8.79 4.63
CA LEU A 40 -18.28 8.01 5.61
C LEU A 40 -17.23 8.87 6.33
N GLN A 41 -17.24 10.19 6.13
CA GLN A 41 -16.44 11.13 6.92
C GLN A 41 -17.08 11.38 8.28
N LYS A 42 -16.27 11.77 9.27
CA LYS A 42 -16.72 12.04 10.64
C LYS A 42 -17.81 13.12 10.69
N ASP A 43 -17.72 14.13 9.83
CA ASP A 43 -18.61 15.31 9.87
C ASP A 43 -19.93 15.08 9.13
N ASN A 44 -20.04 14.02 8.31
CA ASN A 44 -21.22 13.72 7.51
C ASN A 44 -21.53 12.22 7.49
N TYR A 45 -21.38 11.57 8.65
CA TYR A 45 -21.43 10.12 8.78
C TYR A 45 -22.86 9.57 8.60
N LYS A 46 -23.16 9.10 7.38
CA LYS A 46 -24.42 8.48 6.96
C LYS A 46 -24.13 7.24 6.10
N PRO A 47 -23.69 6.12 6.71
CA PRO A 47 -23.33 4.90 5.99
C PRO A 47 -24.44 4.36 5.08
N GLU A 48 -25.70 4.61 5.43
CA GLU A 48 -26.88 4.26 4.64
C GLU A 48 -26.88 4.92 3.26
N ILE A 49 -26.35 6.15 3.13
CA ILE A 49 -26.21 6.83 1.83
C ILE A 49 -24.97 6.32 1.09
N ALA A 50 -23.89 6.05 1.80
CA ALA A 50 -22.69 5.48 1.17
C ALA A 50 -22.97 4.09 0.56
N ALA A 51 -23.80 3.28 1.23
CA ALA A 51 -24.23 1.97 0.74
C ALA A 51 -24.93 2.06 -0.62
N THR A 52 -25.62 3.16 -0.94
CA THR A 52 -26.34 3.33 -2.21
C THR A 52 -25.44 3.29 -3.43
N THR A 53 -24.12 3.45 -3.25
CA THR A 53 -23.11 3.37 -4.30
C THR A 53 -22.74 1.93 -4.67
N LEU A 54 -23.16 0.94 -3.87
CA LEU A 54 -22.88 -0.48 -4.10
C LEU A 54 -23.97 -1.14 -4.94
N ASN A 55 -23.60 -1.97 -5.91
CA ASN A 55 -24.54 -2.80 -6.65
C ASN A 55 -24.92 -4.05 -5.85
N ILE A 56 -25.89 -3.91 -4.94
CA ILE A 56 -26.44 -4.98 -4.11
C ILE A 56 -27.98 -4.85 -4.04
N GLU A 57 -28.69 -5.97 -3.97
CA GLU A 57 -30.16 -6.00 -4.03
C GLU A 57 -30.82 -5.32 -2.81
N ASN A 58 -30.25 -5.49 -1.61
CA ASN A 58 -30.78 -4.92 -0.36
C ASN A 58 -30.02 -3.66 0.04
N ASN A 59 -30.11 -2.62 -0.79
CA ASN A 59 -29.33 -1.41 -0.57
C ASN A 59 -29.82 -0.62 0.65
N GLY A 60 -28.91 -0.28 1.56
CA GLY A 60 -29.18 0.48 2.79
C GLY A 60 -29.42 -0.35 4.04
N ASP A 61 -29.45 -1.69 3.95
CA ASP A 61 -29.47 -2.58 5.10
C ASP A 61 -28.14 -2.54 5.90
N LYS A 62 -28.11 -3.18 7.08
CA LYS A 62 -26.88 -3.19 7.90
C LYS A 62 -25.69 -3.82 7.17
N HIS A 63 -25.94 -4.83 6.33
CA HIS A 63 -24.88 -5.54 5.63
C HIS A 63 -24.23 -4.66 4.55
N SER A 64 -25.00 -3.99 3.71
CA SER A 64 -24.52 -3.07 2.69
C SER A 64 -23.81 -1.85 3.29
N GLN A 65 -24.29 -1.34 4.44
CA GLN A 65 -23.58 -0.31 5.21
C GLN A 65 -22.20 -0.80 5.68
N GLU A 66 -22.13 -2.02 6.23
CA GLU A 66 -20.86 -2.63 6.63
C GLU A 66 -19.89 -2.81 5.47
N LEU A 67 -20.38 -3.25 4.30
CA LEU A 67 -19.56 -3.37 3.10
C LEU A 67 -19.03 -2.01 2.63
N ALA A 68 -19.85 -0.97 2.65
CA ALA A 68 -19.40 0.38 2.29
C ALA A 68 -18.31 0.89 3.25
N ILE A 69 -18.50 0.68 4.55
CA ILE A 69 -17.49 1.04 5.57
C ILE A 69 -16.19 0.24 5.36
N LYS A 70 -16.28 -1.08 5.11
CA LYS A 70 -15.13 -1.93 4.82
C LYS A 70 -14.39 -1.47 3.57
N LEU A 71 -15.09 -1.14 2.50
CA LEU A 71 -14.49 -0.64 1.27
C LEU A 71 -13.68 0.64 1.53
N LYS A 72 -14.26 1.63 2.22
CA LYS A 72 -13.50 2.83 2.61
C LYS A 72 -12.28 2.50 3.46
N LYS A 73 -12.40 1.62 4.45
CA LYS A 73 -11.27 1.20 5.29
C LYS A 73 -10.15 0.56 4.45
N ILE A 74 -10.48 -0.27 3.47
CA ILE A 74 -9.50 -0.86 2.55
C ILE A 74 -8.79 0.24 1.75
N LEU A 75 -9.53 1.19 1.19
CA LEU A 75 -8.96 2.32 0.46
C LEU A 75 -8.01 3.12 1.36
N ASP A 76 -8.45 3.45 2.57
CA ASP A 76 -7.69 4.23 3.52
C ASP A 76 -6.40 3.51 3.94
N ALA A 77 -6.48 2.23 4.29
CA ALA A 77 -5.35 1.45 4.79
C ALA A 77 -4.33 1.08 3.71
N ARG A 78 -4.78 0.81 2.47
CA ARG A 78 -3.90 0.56 1.31
C ARG A 78 -3.28 1.85 0.75
N GLY A 79 -3.65 3.02 1.31
CA GLY A 79 -3.15 4.33 0.86
C GLY A 79 -3.67 4.72 -0.52
N LEU A 80 -4.84 4.21 -0.90
CA LEU A 80 -5.49 4.46 -2.19
C LEU A 80 -6.29 5.76 -2.11
N PHE A 81 -5.58 6.88 -2.22
CA PHE A 81 -6.19 8.21 -2.14
C PHE A 81 -6.92 8.55 -3.44
N VAL A 82 -8.19 8.90 -3.30
CA VAL A 82 -9.04 9.29 -4.41
C VAL A 82 -8.96 10.80 -4.61
N ILE A 83 -8.40 11.24 -5.73
CA ILE A 83 -8.46 12.63 -6.18
C ILE A 83 -9.76 12.79 -6.97
N ILE A 84 -10.77 13.42 -6.36
CA ILE A 84 -12.13 13.52 -6.92
C ILE A 84 -12.11 14.27 -8.26
N GLU A 85 -11.23 15.25 -8.37
CA GLU A 85 -11.06 16.12 -9.53
C GLU A 85 -10.61 15.37 -10.79
N ASP A 86 -9.88 14.27 -10.63
CA ASP A 86 -9.37 13.45 -11.74
C ASP A 86 -10.41 12.46 -12.28
N ILE A 87 -11.50 12.23 -11.54
CA ILE A 87 -12.51 11.25 -11.91
C ILE A 87 -13.46 11.83 -12.97
N PRO A 88 -13.81 11.12 -14.05
CA PRO A 88 -14.79 11.60 -15.03
C PRO A 88 -16.16 11.92 -14.41
N ASP A 89 -16.69 13.11 -14.70
CA ASP A 89 -18.04 13.52 -14.26
C ASP A 89 -19.14 13.26 -15.31
N SER A 90 -18.79 12.62 -16.43
CA SER A 90 -19.76 12.32 -17.49
C SER A 90 -20.58 11.07 -17.17
N PRO A 91 -21.93 11.13 -17.23
CA PRO A 91 -22.79 9.95 -17.09
C PRO A 91 -22.57 8.88 -18.16
N ASN A 92 -22.02 9.27 -19.30
CA ASN A 92 -21.75 8.40 -20.45
C ASN A 92 -20.24 8.13 -20.62
N TYR A 93 -19.47 8.24 -19.54
CA TYR A 93 -18.05 7.88 -19.56
C TYR A 93 -17.85 6.46 -20.08
N LYS A 94 -16.91 6.30 -21.01
CA LYS A 94 -16.59 5.02 -21.63
C LYS A 94 -15.08 4.83 -21.60
N ASP A 95 -14.64 3.70 -21.07
CA ASP A 95 -13.23 3.34 -21.04
C ASP A 95 -12.72 3.18 -22.48
N LYS A 96 -11.65 3.91 -22.83
CA LYS A 96 -11.10 3.92 -24.19
C LYS A 96 -10.41 2.60 -24.56
N THR A 97 -9.89 1.86 -23.58
CA THR A 97 -9.16 0.61 -23.78
C THR A 97 -10.13 -0.57 -23.91
N GLN A 98 -11.17 -0.60 -23.06
CA GLN A 98 -12.12 -1.73 -23.03
C GLN A 98 -13.38 -1.48 -23.85
N ASN A 99 -13.63 -0.24 -24.30
CA ASN A 99 -14.86 0.17 -24.98
C ASN A 99 -16.13 -0.23 -24.19
N LYS A 100 -16.06 -0.15 -22.86
CA LYS A 100 -17.14 -0.49 -21.91
C LYS A 100 -17.42 0.68 -20.98
N PHE A 101 -18.62 0.73 -20.41
CA PHE A 101 -19.01 1.70 -19.37
C PHE A 101 -18.48 1.25 -18.00
N ILE A 102 -17.15 1.21 -17.88
CA ILE A 102 -16.41 0.80 -16.69
C ILE A 102 -15.44 1.92 -16.33
N PHE A 103 -15.24 2.18 -15.04
CA PHE A 103 -14.22 3.10 -14.54
C PHE A 103 -13.42 2.43 -13.42
N THR A 104 -12.11 2.30 -13.62
CA THR A 104 -11.19 1.70 -12.65
C THR A 104 -10.38 2.82 -11.98
N PRO A 105 -10.71 3.22 -10.73
CA PRO A 105 -10.03 4.32 -10.05
C PRO A 105 -8.55 4.06 -9.79
N PHE A 106 -8.15 2.80 -9.58
CA PHE A 106 -6.79 2.44 -9.22
C PHE A 106 -6.27 1.31 -10.11
N LYS A 107 -5.26 1.60 -10.94
CA LYS A 107 -4.60 0.57 -11.77
C LYS A 107 -3.98 -0.57 -10.94
N SER A 108 -3.56 -0.27 -9.71
CA SER A 108 -2.94 -1.23 -8.79
C SER A 108 -3.92 -2.20 -8.12
N VAL A 109 -5.23 -1.91 -8.16
CA VAL A 109 -6.29 -2.75 -7.57
C VAL A 109 -7.48 -2.77 -8.55
N PRO A 110 -7.34 -3.47 -9.69
CA PRO A 110 -8.36 -3.50 -10.74
C PRO A 110 -9.68 -4.17 -10.30
N GLU A 111 -9.66 -4.89 -9.18
CA GLU A 111 -10.84 -5.52 -8.56
C GLU A 111 -11.85 -4.49 -8.05
N ILE A 112 -11.41 -3.26 -7.74
CA ILE A 112 -12.27 -2.15 -7.33
C ILE A 112 -12.55 -1.29 -8.56
N TYR A 113 -13.77 -1.38 -9.08
CA TYR A 113 -14.20 -0.57 -10.22
C TYR A 113 -15.70 -0.28 -10.21
N LEU A 114 -16.06 0.80 -10.90
CA LEU A 114 -17.43 1.21 -11.13
C LEU A 114 -17.92 0.69 -12.49
N ARG A 115 -19.18 0.31 -12.57
CA ARG A 115 -19.87 -0.06 -13.80
C ARG A 115 -21.16 0.74 -13.90
N LYS A 116 -21.49 1.19 -15.12
CA LYS A 116 -22.80 1.78 -15.39
C LYS A 116 -23.87 0.69 -15.43
N ILE A 117 -24.92 0.86 -14.64
CA ILE A 117 -26.09 0.00 -14.55
C ILE A 117 -27.30 0.92 -14.74
N ASP A 118 -28.03 0.69 -15.83
CA ASP A 118 -29.09 1.56 -16.29
C ASP A 118 -28.62 3.03 -16.42
N LYS A 119 -29.04 3.89 -15.48
CA LYS A 119 -28.70 5.32 -15.45
C LYS A 119 -27.57 5.66 -14.47
N ASN A 120 -27.25 4.73 -13.56
CA ASN A 120 -26.40 5.00 -12.41
C ASN A 120 -25.04 4.30 -12.57
N TRP A 121 -24.03 4.90 -11.97
CA TRP A 121 -22.71 4.31 -11.79
C TRP A 121 -22.64 3.73 -10.39
N LEU A 122 -22.31 2.45 -10.29
CA LEU A 122 -22.23 1.75 -9.01
C LEU A 122 -20.95 0.94 -8.96
N TYR A 123 -20.45 0.66 -7.76
CA TYR A 123 -19.43 -0.37 -7.57
C TYR A 123 -19.98 -1.69 -8.10
N SER A 124 -19.20 -2.34 -8.96
CA SER A 124 -19.64 -3.55 -9.66
C SER A 124 -19.99 -4.69 -8.69
N LYS A 125 -20.80 -5.68 -9.12
CA LYS A 125 -21.13 -6.84 -8.25
C LYS A 125 -19.85 -7.57 -7.84
N GLU A 126 -18.94 -7.68 -8.80
CA GLU A 126 -17.61 -8.27 -8.66
C GLU A 126 -16.79 -7.53 -7.59
N THR A 127 -16.82 -6.19 -7.58
CA THR A 127 -16.19 -5.41 -6.51
C THR A 127 -16.85 -5.69 -5.16
N VAL A 128 -18.18 -5.68 -5.10
CA VAL A 128 -18.95 -5.87 -3.85
C VAL A 128 -18.67 -7.25 -3.23
N GLU A 129 -18.67 -8.31 -4.04
CA GLU A 129 -18.37 -9.69 -3.62
C GLU A 129 -16.94 -9.80 -3.06
N ASN A 130 -15.98 -9.11 -3.69
CA ASN A 130 -14.58 -9.12 -3.27
C ASN A 130 -14.28 -8.25 -2.03
N ILE A 131 -15.20 -7.39 -1.56
CA ILE A 131 -14.94 -6.49 -0.42
C ILE A 131 -14.50 -7.29 0.81
N THR A 132 -15.15 -8.42 1.09
CA THR A 132 -14.85 -9.21 2.30
C THR A 132 -13.46 -9.85 2.23
N ASP A 133 -13.09 -10.38 1.06
CA ASP A 133 -11.77 -10.99 0.84
C ASP A 133 -10.68 -9.91 0.91
N LEU A 134 -10.85 -8.80 0.19
CA LEU A 134 -9.95 -7.65 0.25
C LEU A 134 -9.81 -7.08 1.67
N TYR A 135 -10.89 -7.09 2.46
CA TYR A 135 -10.85 -6.68 3.86
C TYR A 135 -10.01 -7.64 4.69
N SER A 136 -10.21 -8.96 4.52
CA SER A 136 -9.48 -9.98 5.26
C SER A 136 -7.97 -9.98 4.94
N GLU A 137 -7.60 -9.71 3.69
CA GLU A 137 -6.21 -9.52 3.27
C GLU A 137 -5.58 -8.27 3.89
N THR A 138 -6.35 -7.18 3.97
CA THR A 138 -5.86 -5.88 4.46
C THR A 138 -5.78 -5.85 5.98
N PHE A 139 -6.73 -6.51 6.66
CA PHE A 139 -6.83 -6.55 8.12
C PHE A 139 -6.95 -7.99 8.67
N PRO A 140 -5.92 -8.85 8.50
CA PRO A 140 -6.00 -10.26 8.94
C PRO A 140 -6.28 -10.41 10.44
N MET A 141 -5.77 -9.48 11.27
CA MET A 141 -6.00 -9.54 12.72
C MET A 141 -7.41 -9.10 13.13
N GLU A 142 -8.01 -8.14 12.41
CA GLU A 142 -9.38 -7.71 12.71
C GLU A 142 -10.40 -8.76 12.26
N SER A 143 -10.16 -9.42 11.11
CA SER A 143 -11.03 -10.49 10.62
C SER A 143 -11.06 -11.71 11.56
N LEU A 144 -9.97 -11.93 12.32
CA LEU A 144 -9.88 -12.97 13.35
C LEU A 144 -10.49 -12.57 14.71
N GLY A 145 -11.14 -11.40 14.83
CA GLY A 145 -11.80 -11.00 16.08
C GLY A 145 -10.85 -10.59 17.21
N PHE A 146 -9.59 -10.23 16.91
CA PHE A 146 -8.60 -9.84 17.91
C PHE A 146 -9.09 -8.71 18.84
N LYS A 147 -9.90 -7.79 18.30
CA LYS A 147 -10.46 -6.66 19.03
C LYS A 147 -11.34 -7.06 20.22
N GLU A 148 -11.94 -8.24 20.20
CA GLU A 148 -12.79 -8.76 21.28
C GLU A 148 -11.98 -9.12 22.53
N HIS A 149 -10.71 -9.50 22.34
CA HIS A 149 -9.80 -9.88 23.42
C HIS A 149 -9.11 -8.67 24.08
N ILE A 150 -9.31 -7.47 23.54
CA ILE A 150 -8.71 -6.24 24.07
C ILE A 150 -9.57 -5.72 25.23
N PRO A 151 -8.98 -5.42 26.41
CA PRO A 151 -9.70 -4.81 27.53
C PRO A 151 -10.37 -3.48 27.14
N ASP A 152 -11.57 -3.22 27.66
CA ASP A 152 -12.34 -2.02 27.29
C ASP A 152 -11.63 -0.70 27.61
N SER A 153 -10.82 -0.67 28.67
CA SER A 153 -9.97 0.48 29.01
C SER A 153 -9.01 0.88 27.87
N MET A 154 -8.51 -0.10 27.11
CA MET A 154 -7.60 0.12 25.98
C MET A 154 -8.32 0.44 24.66
N LYS A 155 -9.65 0.23 24.58
CA LYS A 155 -10.47 0.61 23.41
C LYS A 155 -10.77 2.10 23.37
N SER A 156 -10.57 2.82 24.48
CA SER A 156 -10.73 4.27 24.55
C SER A 156 -9.81 4.97 23.54
N ARG A 157 -10.24 6.14 23.06
CA ARG A 157 -9.53 6.90 22.02
C ARG A 157 -8.77 8.06 22.65
N VAL A 158 -7.50 8.20 22.30
CA VAL A 158 -6.63 9.34 22.62
C VAL A 158 -6.10 9.90 21.31
N MET A 159 -6.21 11.21 21.08
CA MET A 159 -5.77 11.87 19.83
C MET A 159 -6.35 11.23 18.55
N GLY A 160 -7.58 10.71 18.60
CA GLY A 160 -8.27 10.13 17.44
C GLY A 160 -7.94 8.66 17.14
N MET A 161 -6.96 8.04 17.81
CA MET A 161 -6.62 6.62 17.70
C MET A 161 -6.87 5.88 19.02
N ALA A 162 -7.12 4.57 18.95
CA ALA A 162 -7.34 3.75 20.15
C ALA A 162 -6.02 3.49 20.91
N ILE A 163 -6.05 3.45 22.25
CA ILE A 163 -4.85 3.29 23.08
C ILE A 163 -4.06 2.03 22.71
N TRP A 164 -4.75 0.91 22.48
CA TRP A 164 -4.10 -0.36 22.13
C TRP A 164 -3.24 -0.28 20.86
N LYS A 165 -3.51 0.67 19.94
CA LYS A 165 -2.70 0.86 18.73
C LYS A 165 -1.34 1.47 19.03
N TYR A 166 -1.25 2.41 19.97
CA TYR A 166 0.02 2.96 20.43
C TYR A 166 0.86 1.88 21.13
N VAL A 167 0.22 1.07 21.96
CA VAL A 167 0.86 -0.09 22.60
C VAL A 167 1.32 -1.09 21.54
N GLY A 168 0.48 -1.39 20.54
CA GLY A 168 0.83 -2.24 19.41
C GLY A 168 2.04 -1.73 18.62
N PHE A 169 2.12 -0.41 18.38
CA PHE A 169 3.27 0.21 17.71
C PHE A 169 4.55 0.10 18.55
N LEU A 170 4.47 0.28 19.87
CA LEU A 170 5.62 0.11 20.76
C LEU A 170 6.12 -1.34 20.75
N ILE A 171 5.19 -2.31 20.84
CA ILE A 171 5.51 -3.74 20.75
C ILE A 171 6.12 -4.06 19.38
N PHE A 172 5.58 -3.50 18.31
CA PHE A 172 6.11 -3.65 16.96
C PHE A 172 7.57 -3.18 16.88
N ILE A 173 7.92 -2.02 17.44
CA ILE A 173 9.32 -1.53 17.46
C ILE A 173 10.25 -2.53 18.16
N ILE A 174 9.85 -3.03 19.34
CA ILE A 174 10.64 -4.00 20.09
C ILE A 174 10.85 -5.27 19.26
N ILE A 175 9.79 -5.81 18.67
CA ILE A 175 9.86 -7.00 17.82
C ILE A 175 10.73 -6.73 16.58
N ALA A 176 10.58 -5.58 15.92
CA ALA A 176 11.36 -5.20 14.75
C ALA A 176 12.86 -5.15 15.07
N LEU A 177 13.26 -4.61 16.22
CA LEU A 177 14.66 -4.60 16.67
C LEU A 177 15.19 -6.01 16.94
N ILE A 178 14.37 -6.86 17.57
CA ILE A 178 14.72 -8.27 17.82
C ILE A 178 14.91 -9.01 16.50
N VAL A 179 13.95 -8.88 15.57
CA VAL A 179 14.00 -9.51 14.25
C VAL A 179 15.19 -9.00 13.45
N TYR A 180 15.45 -7.69 13.44
CA TYR A 180 16.61 -7.10 12.79
C TYR A 180 17.91 -7.77 13.26
N LYS A 181 18.12 -7.83 14.57
CA LYS A 181 19.33 -8.40 15.15
C LYS A 181 19.42 -9.91 14.89
N PHE A 182 18.31 -10.63 15.02
CA PHE A 182 18.25 -12.06 14.79
C PHE A 182 18.53 -12.44 13.32
N VAL A 183 17.89 -11.75 12.38
CA VAL A 183 18.09 -11.95 10.95
C VAL A 183 19.51 -11.56 10.53
N SER A 184 20.05 -10.45 11.04
CA SER A 184 21.43 -10.03 10.71
C SER A 184 22.43 -11.07 11.19
N TRP A 185 22.21 -11.60 12.41
CA TRP A 185 23.04 -12.68 12.94
C TRP A 185 22.96 -13.95 12.09
N ILE A 186 21.77 -14.38 11.67
CA ILE A 186 21.58 -15.57 10.81
C ILE A 186 22.27 -15.37 9.46
N ILE A 187 22.01 -14.24 8.79
CA ILE A 187 22.58 -13.98 7.47
C ILE A 187 24.10 -13.86 7.56
N GLY A 188 24.61 -13.16 8.57
CA GLY A 188 26.04 -13.06 8.81
C GLY A 188 26.69 -14.42 9.05
N TYR A 189 26.05 -15.29 9.83
CA TYR A 189 26.51 -16.66 10.05
C TYR A 189 26.58 -17.46 8.74
N PHE A 190 25.53 -17.40 7.90
CA PHE A 190 25.53 -18.07 6.60
C PHE A 190 26.57 -17.49 5.64
N LEU A 191 26.71 -16.16 5.58
CA LEU A 191 27.73 -15.48 4.77
C LEU A 191 29.13 -15.95 5.16
N VAL A 192 29.47 -15.96 6.45
CA VAL A 192 30.77 -16.44 6.93
C VAL A 192 30.99 -17.90 6.53
N LYS A 193 29.96 -18.75 6.70
CA LYS A 193 30.05 -20.18 6.35
C LYS A 193 30.33 -20.39 4.86
N VAL A 194 29.68 -19.62 3.98
CA VAL A 194 29.90 -19.69 2.53
C VAL A 194 31.27 -19.13 2.14
N LEU A 195 31.62 -17.94 2.65
CA LEU A 195 32.86 -17.25 2.28
C LEU A 195 34.11 -17.98 2.77
N ARG A 196 34.08 -18.61 3.97
CA ARG A 196 35.20 -19.41 4.47
C ARG A 196 35.52 -20.61 3.57
N LYS A 197 34.53 -21.15 2.85
CA LYS A 197 34.75 -22.29 1.93
C LYS A 197 35.70 -21.92 0.79
N VAL A 198 35.75 -20.64 0.40
CA VAL A 198 36.52 -20.19 -0.77
C VAL A 198 37.68 -19.26 -0.41
N LEU A 199 37.43 -18.28 0.47
CA LEU A 199 38.41 -17.27 0.87
C LEU A 199 39.27 -17.71 2.08
N LYS A 200 39.06 -18.92 2.62
CA LYS A 200 39.68 -19.42 3.86
C LYS A 200 39.48 -18.41 5.01
N ASN A 201 40.31 -18.44 6.06
CA ASN A 201 40.21 -17.48 7.19
C ASN A 201 40.76 -16.08 6.85
N SER A 202 40.56 -15.59 5.62
CA SER A 202 41.02 -14.25 5.23
C SER A 202 40.27 -13.17 6.03
N PRO A 203 40.95 -12.12 6.52
CA PRO A 203 40.31 -11.00 7.23
C PRO A 203 39.31 -10.24 6.34
N VAL A 204 39.41 -10.40 5.01
CA VAL A 204 38.49 -9.80 4.02
C VAL A 204 37.04 -10.24 4.24
N ILE A 205 36.79 -11.42 4.83
CA ILE A 205 35.43 -11.91 5.09
C ILE A 205 34.66 -10.95 6.02
N VAL A 206 35.31 -10.43 7.06
CA VAL A 206 34.67 -9.58 8.07
C VAL A 206 34.18 -8.27 7.46
N LYS A 207 34.86 -7.77 6.43
CA LYS A 207 34.50 -6.56 5.68
C LYS A 207 33.10 -6.64 5.06
N TYR A 208 32.60 -7.84 4.75
CA TYR A 208 31.37 -8.03 3.98
C TYR A 208 30.17 -8.53 4.78
N ILE A 209 30.36 -8.90 6.06
CA ILE A 209 29.28 -9.43 6.89
C ILE A 209 28.22 -8.34 7.09
N ASP A 210 28.55 -7.29 7.84
CA ASP A 210 27.59 -6.25 8.21
C ASP A 210 27.04 -5.47 6.99
N PRO A 211 27.84 -5.11 5.96
CA PRO A 211 27.31 -4.40 4.80
C PRO A 211 26.30 -5.18 3.95
N ILE A 212 26.22 -6.49 4.11
CA ILE A 212 25.25 -7.34 3.40
C ILE A 212 24.14 -7.81 4.35
N SER A 213 24.48 -8.27 5.55
CA SER A 213 23.48 -8.77 6.50
C SER A 213 22.55 -7.66 7.00
N ASN A 214 23.06 -6.45 7.26
CA ASN A 214 22.25 -5.36 7.80
C ASN A 214 21.20 -4.84 6.81
N PRO A 215 21.51 -4.57 5.53
CA PRO A 215 20.49 -4.19 4.55
C PRO A 215 19.44 -5.28 4.30
N ILE A 216 19.83 -6.56 4.27
CA ILE A 216 18.84 -7.63 4.11
C ILE A 216 17.92 -7.72 5.34
N SER A 217 18.49 -7.56 6.54
CA SER A 217 17.69 -7.52 7.79
C SER A 217 16.75 -6.33 7.81
N PHE A 218 17.21 -5.18 7.33
CA PHE A 218 16.40 -3.98 7.18
C PHE A 218 15.25 -4.20 6.19
N LEU A 219 15.47 -4.93 5.08
CA LEU A 219 14.42 -5.31 4.14
C LEU A 219 13.31 -6.11 4.82
N ILE A 220 13.66 -7.09 5.67
CA ILE A 220 12.67 -7.85 6.44
C ILE A 220 11.88 -6.93 7.38
N VAL A 221 12.55 -5.99 8.06
CA VAL A 221 11.87 -5.01 8.93
C VAL A 221 10.94 -4.09 8.14
N ILE A 222 11.34 -3.63 6.95
CA ILE A 222 10.49 -2.83 6.07
C ILE A 222 9.25 -3.65 5.66
N SER A 223 9.40 -4.93 5.32
CA SER A 223 8.27 -5.82 5.01
C SER A 223 7.32 -5.98 6.18
N MET A 224 7.84 -6.16 7.39
CA MET A 224 7.03 -6.21 8.60
C MET A 224 6.30 -4.88 8.84
N LEU A 225 6.99 -3.74 8.66
CA LEU A 225 6.39 -2.43 8.79
C LEU A 225 5.27 -2.23 7.77
N SER A 226 5.49 -2.60 6.52
CA SER A 226 4.49 -2.51 5.45
C SER A 226 3.24 -3.34 5.75
N ALA A 227 3.39 -4.53 6.32
CA ALA A 227 2.27 -5.37 6.77
C ALA A 227 1.58 -4.81 8.02
N PHE A 228 2.32 -4.08 8.87
CA PHE A 228 1.80 -3.49 10.10
C PHE A 228 1.07 -2.15 9.88
N LEU A 229 1.44 -1.38 8.86
CA LEU A 229 0.86 -0.05 8.59
C LEU A 229 -0.69 -0.04 8.52
N PRO A 230 -1.36 -0.98 7.79
CA PRO A 230 -2.82 -1.06 7.76
C PRO A 230 -3.47 -1.16 9.15
N LEU A 231 -2.85 -1.92 10.06
CA LEU A 231 -3.38 -2.18 11.41
C LEU A 231 -3.43 -0.92 12.29
N LEU A 232 -2.62 0.10 11.97
CA LEU A 232 -2.65 1.36 12.68
C LEU A 232 -3.92 2.20 12.35
N GLU A 233 -4.55 1.96 11.20
CA GLU A 233 -5.65 2.79 10.63
C GLU A 233 -5.38 4.30 10.81
N ILE A 234 -4.18 4.74 10.43
CA ILE A 234 -3.77 6.16 10.50
C ILE A 234 -4.64 6.97 9.53
N PRO A 235 -4.97 8.25 9.84
CA PRO A 235 -5.66 9.12 8.89
C PRO A 235 -5.05 9.08 7.48
N ILE A 236 -5.90 8.99 6.46
CA ILE A 236 -5.48 8.82 5.06
C ILE A 236 -4.49 9.89 4.60
N SER A 237 -4.66 11.14 5.06
CA SER A 237 -3.76 12.26 4.76
C SER A 237 -2.31 12.00 5.19
N ILE A 238 -2.10 11.24 6.25
CA ILE A 238 -0.77 10.83 6.73
C ILE A 238 -0.37 9.49 6.09
N ASN A 239 -1.31 8.54 5.97
CA ASN A 239 -1.02 7.21 5.46
C ASN A 239 -0.48 7.22 4.03
N VAL A 240 -0.97 8.10 3.15
CA VAL A 240 -0.44 8.24 1.78
C VAL A 240 1.07 8.49 1.79
N TRP A 241 1.53 9.45 2.61
CA TRP A 241 2.95 9.79 2.70
C TRP A 241 3.76 8.64 3.32
N VAL A 242 3.29 8.09 4.44
CA VAL A 242 3.99 6.99 5.13
C VAL A 242 4.08 5.76 4.25
N ALA A 243 2.98 5.35 3.59
CA ALA A 243 2.96 4.23 2.67
C ALA A 243 3.90 4.45 1.48
N ASN A 244 3.95 5.65 0.91
CA ASN A 244 4.86 5.96 -0.19
C ASN A 244 6.33 5.92 0.24
N ILE A 245 6.66 6.42 1.43
CA ILE A 245 8.01 6.32 2.00
C ILE A 245 8.40 4.85 2.20
N VAL A 246 7.54 4.04 2.82
CA VAL A 246 7.80 2.61 3.05
C VAL A 246 7.93 1.86 1.73
N LYS A 247 7.07 2.13 0.75
CA LYS A 247 7.16 1.57 -0.61
C LYS A 247 8.47 1.93 -1.30
N ALA A 248 8.97 3.16 -1.15
CA ALA A 248 10.26 3.59 -1.72
C ALA A 248 11.48 2.97 -1.02
N LEU A 249 11.40 2.67 0.29
CA LEU A 249 12.50 2.05 1.03
C LEU A 249 12.84 0.64 0.52
N PHE A 250 11.87 -0.10 -0.01
CA PHE A 250 12.09 -1.42 -0.62
C PHE A 250 13.11 -1.42 -1.77
N PRO A 251 12.84 -0.74 -2.91
CA PRO A 251 13.76 -0.69 -4.04
C PRO A 251 15.10 -0.08 -3.64
N ILE A 252 15.13 0.96 -2.80
CA ILE A 252 16.38 1.55 -2.30
C ILE A 252 17.22 0.50 -1.58
N THR A 253 16.62 -0.25 -0.66
CA THR A 253 17.35 -1.27 0.12
C THR A 253 17.82 -2.42 -0.77
N ILE A 254 16.99 -2.86 -1.72
CA ILE A 254 17.37 -3.88 -2.72
C ILE A 254 18.58 -3.40 -3.55
N THR A 255 18.53 -2.16 -4.06
CA THR A 255 19.64 -1.57 -4.82
C THR A 255 20.92 -1.54 -3.98
N LEU A 256 20.84 -1.18 -2.69
CA LEU A 256 22.00 -1.20 -1.79
C LEU A 256 22.54 -2.62 -1.60
N ILE A 257 21.68 -3.63 -1.41
CA ILE A 257 22.09 -5.04 -1.28
C ILE A 257 22.82 -5.50 -2.54
N VAL A 258 22.27 -5.24 -3.73
CA VAL A 258 22.86 -5.65 -5.01
C VAL A 258 24.18 -4.91 -5.25
N TYR A 259 24.21 -3.61 -4.97
CA TYR A 259 25.43 -2.79 -5.07
C TYR A 259 26.54 -3.36 -4.18
N ARG A 260 26.26 -3.66 -2.91
CA ARG A 260 27.25 -4.22 -1.97
C ARG A 260 27.63 -5.65 -2.33
N SER A 261 26.70 -6.42 -2.87
CA SER A 261 26.99 -7.77 -3.36
C SER A 261 27.95 -7.74 -4.55
N SER A 262 27.86 -6.72 -5.42
CA SER A 262 28.82 -6.54 -6.51
C SER A 262 30.26 -6.32 -6.01
N ASP A 263 30.43 -5.69 -4.85
CA ASP A 263 31.75 -5.55 -4.19
C ASP A 263 32.30 -6.90 -3.76
N LEU A 264 31.48 -7.69 -3.09
CA LEU A 264 31.86 -9.02 -2.63
C LEU A 264 32.23 -9.93 -3.82
N ILE A 265 31.45 -9.88 -4.89
CA ILE A 265 31.67 -10.69 -6.09
C ILE A 265 32.99 -10.30 -6.78
N ALA A 266 33.26 -9.00 -6.94
CA ALA A 266 34.50 -8.55 -7.56
C ALA A 266 35.73 -9.01 -6.77
N ASP A 267 35.75 -8.78 -5.46
CA ASP A 267 36.85 -9.23 -4.59
C ASP A 267 37.01 -10.75 -4.61
N PHE A 268 35.91 -11.48 -4.66
CA PHE A 268 35.92 -12.94 -4.79
C PHE A 268 36.60 -13.41 -6.07
N TYR A 269 36.24 -12.81 -7.22
CA TYR A 269 36.86 -13.14 -8.50
C TYR A 269 38.33 -12.71 -8.56
N SER A 270 38.71 -11.58 -7.96
CA SER A 270 40.11 -11.17 -7.87
C SER A 270 40.97 -12.19 -7.13
N VAL A 271 40.48 -12.77 -6.03
CA VAL A 271 41.19 -13.83 -5.27
C VAL A 271 41.26 -15.15 -6.05
N LEU A 272 40.32 -15.41 -6.95
CA LEU A 272 40.34 -16.58 -7.82
C LEU A 272 41.31 -16.40 -8.99
N ALA A 273 41.30 -15.23 -9.64
CA ALA A 273 42.19 -14.86 -10.74
C ALA A 273 43.66 -14.81 -10.29
N SER A 274 43.94 -14.35 -9.05
CA SER A 274 45.30 -14.34 -8.50
C SER A 274 45.92 -15.74 -8.33
N LYS A 275 45.14 -16.82 -8.51
CA LYS A 275 45.63 -18.21 -8.49
C LYS A 275 45.86 -18.77 -9.90
N THR A 276 45.60 -17.99 -10.94
CA THR A 276 45.78 -18.35 -12.36
C THR A 276 46.92 -17.54 -12.98
N GLU A 277 47.58 -18.08 -14.02
CA GLU A 277 48.81 -17.48 -14.58
C GLU A 277 48.57 -16.26 -15.50
N THR A 278 47.31 -15.95 -15.85
CA THR A 278 46.97 -14.90 -16.83
C THR A 278 46.77 -13.53 -16.21
N THR A 279 47.63 -12.57 -16.58
CA THR A 279 47.64 -11.17 -16.09
C THR A 279 46.54 -10.27 -16.68
N VAL A 280 45.69 -10.79 -17.56
CA VAL A 280 44.63 -10.01 -18.25
C VAL A 280 43.38 -9.85 -17.37
N ASP A 281 43.11 -10.79 -16.45
CA ASP A 281 41.88 -10.80 -15.64
C ASP A 281 41.87 -9.72 -14.54
N ASP A 282 43.05 -9.35 -14.00
CA ASP A 282 43.15 -8.44 -12.84
C ASP A 282 42.73 -6.99 -13.15
N GLN A 283 42.86 -6.54 -14.40
CA GLN A 283 42.44 -5.20 -14.83
C GLN A 283 41.00 -5.15 -15.33
N LEU A 284 40.47 -6.28 -15.83
CA LEU A 284 39.10 -6.37 -16.32
C LEU A 284 38.09 -6.38 -15.17
N ILE A 285 38.39 -7.05 -14.06
CA ILE A 285 37.45 -7.16 -12.92
C ILE A 285 37.05 -5.77 -12.38
N PRO A 286 37.97 -4.83 -12.06
CA PRO A 286 37.60 -3.49 -11.60
C PRO A 286 36.81 -2.68 -12.63
N LEU A 287 37.14 -2.83 -13.92
CA LEU A 287 36.45 -2.14 -15.00
C LEU A 287 35.00 -2.61 -15.11
N VAL A 288 34.80 -3.94 -15.18
CA VAL A 288 33.48 -4.58 -15.24
C VAL A 288 32.64 -4.22 -14.01
N GLN A 289 33.24 -4.26 -12.82
CA GLN A 289 32.55 -3.89 -11.58
C GLN A 289 32.03 -2.44 -11.63
N LYS A 290 32.83 -1.50 -12.14
CA LYS A 290 32.42 -0.09 -12.27
C LYS A 290 31.22 0.06 -13.20
N VAL A 291 31.21 -0.65 -14.33
CA VAL A 291 30.09 -0.66 -15.28
C VAL A 291 28.84 -1.28 -14.63
N ILE A 292 28.97 -2.43 -13.98
CA ILE A 292 27.87 -3.10 -13.26
C ILE A 292 27.26 -2.16 -12.21
N LYS A 293 28.08 -1.44 -11.44
CA LYS A 293 27.59 -0.48 -10.43
C LYS A 293 26.77 0.66 -11.03
N ILE A 294 27.20 1.20 -12.16
CA ILE A 294 26.44 2.25 -12.87
C ILE A 294 25.07 1.69 -13.27
N ILE A 295 25.03 0.48 -13.84
CA ILE A 295 23.78 -0.20 -14.22
C ILE A 295 22.89 -0.42 -12.99
N ILE A 296 23.43 -0.92 -11.88
CA ILE A 296 22.69 -1.16 -10.63
C ILE A 296 22.03 0.13 -10.12
N VAL A 297 22.75 1.26 -10.16
CA VAL A 297 22.22 2.55 -9.70
C VAL A 297 21.11 3.05 -10.63
N ILE A 298 21.31 2.95 -11.95
CA ILE A 298 20.28 3.37 -12.93
C ILE A 298 19.03 2.51 -12.77
N LEU A 299 19.16 1.19 -12.76
CA LEU A 299 18.02 0.27 -12.57
C LEU A 299 17.35 0.49 -11.21
N GLY A 300 18.13 0.74 -10.15
CA GLY A 300 17.62 1.07 -8.83
C GLY A 300 16.76 2.33 -8.84
N LEU A 301 17.25 3.41 -9.45
CA LEU A 301 16.51 4.66 -9.59
C LEU A 301 15.20 4.45 -10.38
N LEU A 302 15.27 3.75 -11.51
CA LEU A 302 14.09 3.43 -12.31
C LEU A 302 13.10 2.58 -11.51
N TYR A 303 13.57 1.64 -10.69
CA TYR A 303 12.69 0.83 -9.86
C TYR A 303 11.99 1.66 -8.78
N VAL A 304 12.70 2.59 -8.12
CA VAL A 304 12.09 3.55 -7.17
C VAL A 304 10.99 4.35 -7.86
N LEU A 305 11.27 4.93 -9.02
CA LEU A 305 10.30 5.73 -9.79
C LEU A 305 9.07 4.92 -10.19
N SER A 306 9.27 3.68 -10.65
CA SER A 306 8.21 2.75 -11.03
C SER A 306 7.27 2.44 -9.86
N VAL A 307 7.83 2.13 -8.69
CA VAL A 307 7.05 1.84 -7.47
C VAL A 307 6.29 3.07 -6.98
N MET A 308 6.82 4.28 -7.22
CA MET A 308 6.14 5.54 -6.92
C MET A 308 5.04 5.90 -7.95
N GLY A 309 4.81 5.07 -8.97
CA GLY A 309 3.76 5.27 -9.97
C GLY A 309 4.17 6.15 -11.15
N VAL A 310 5.46 6.45 -11.30
CA VAL A 310 5.99 7.17 -12.47
C VAL A 310 6.08 6.21 -13.65
N GLU A 311 5.56 6.61 -14.81
CA GLU A 311 5.70 5.81 -16.04
C GLU A 311 7.17 5.78 -16.49
N ILE A 312 7.80 4.61 -16.33
CA ILE A 312 9.22 4.43 -16.66
C ILE A 312 9.49 4.06 -18.12
N THR A 313 8.46 3.73 -18.91
CA THR A 313 8.63 3.34 -20.32
C THR A 313 9.37 4.39 -21.15
N PRO A 314 9.06 5.70 -21.05
CA PRO A 314 9.83 6.73 -21.75
C PRO A 314 11.29 6.83 -21.27
N LEU A 315 11.52 6.65 -19.97
CA LEU A 315 12.86 6.72 -19.36
C LEU A 315 13.72 5.53 -19.77
N LEU A 316 13.15 4.33 -19.82
CA LEU A 316 13.80 3.12 -20.30
C LEU A 316 14.15 3.22 -21.80
N ALA A 317 13.23 3.74 -22.62
CA ALA A 317 13.48 3.98 -24.03
C ALA A 317 14.66 4.95 -24.24
N GLY A 318 14.68 6.06 -23.50
CA GLY A 318 15.80 7.02 -23.53
C GLY A 318 17.13 6.40 -23.09
N ALA A 319 17.13 5.63 -22.00
CA ALA A 319 18.33 4.96 -21.49
C ALA A 319 18.86 3.86 -22.43
N SER A 320 18.03 3.28 -23.29
CA SER A 320 18.44 2.24 -24.25
C SER A 320 19.17 2.79 -25.49
N VAL A 321 19.07 4.09 -25.75
CA VAL A 321 19.66 4.76 -26.92
C VAL A 321 21.06 5.31 -26.63
N GLY A 322 21.38 5.60 -25.36
CA GLY A 322 22.69 6.11 -24.92
C GLY A 322 23.59 5.03 -24.37
#